data_AF-A0A3D5RXJ8-F1
#
_entry.id   AF-A0A3D5RXJ8-F1
#
_cell.length_a   1.000
_cell.length_b   1.000
_cell.length_c   1.000
_cell.angle_alpha   90.00
_cell.angle_beta   90.00
_cell.angle_gamma   90.00
#
_symmetry.space_group_name_H-M   'P 1'
#
loop_
_entity.id
_entity.type
_entity.pdbx_description
1 polymer ?
#
loop_
_entity_poly.entity_id
_entity_poly.type
_entity_poly.pdbx_seq_one_letter_code
_entity_poly.pdbx_strand_id
1 'polypeptide(L)'
;MEKQYLSKNLICKFCLCIFDSKTRNSKQRFCSKVCAGKGNKNNGRFKKGQEAWNKGLIGYRKGYKMSDETKKKIGKANFKEKNAHWKGEDASYSSKHKWMLRHRGKAKKCEFCGKEGEWIDWANKSGEYKREDDDWMQLCRSCHKKYDQEK
;
A
#
# COMPACT_ATOMS: atom_id res chain seq x y z
N MET A 1 25.39 -5.36 40.36
CA MET A 1 24.56 -4.25 40.88
C MET A 1 23.10 -4.57 40.64
N GLU A 2 22.43 -5.14 41.65
CA GLU A 2 20.99 -5.33 41.66
C GLU A 2 20.28 -3.99 41.53
N LYS A 3 19.53 -3.80 40.45
CA LYS A 3 18.66 -2.64 40.30
C LYS A 3 17.46 -2.87 41.22
N GLN A 4 17.47 -2.29 42.41
CA GLN A 4 16.28 -2.17 43.24
C GLN A 4 15.23 -1.39 42.46
N TYR A 5 14.20 -2.08 41.97
CA TYR A 5 13.07 -1.48 41.29
C TYR A 5 12.14 -0.90 42.37
N LEU A 6 12.12 0.43 42.51
CA LEU A 6 11.05 1.10 43.28
C LEU A 6 9.72 0.85 42.54
N SER A 7 8.98 -0.15 42.99
CA SER A 7 7.66 -0.45 42.46
C SER A 7 6.74 0.72 42.83
N LYS A 8 6.16 1.38 41.83
CA LYS A 8 5.14 2.38 42.07
C LYS A 8 3.83 1.63 42.25
N ASN A 9 3.32 1.64 43.48
CA ASN A 9 1.98 1.15 43.80
C ASN A 9 0.95 2.00 43.05
N LEU A 10 0.33 1.42 42.02
CA LEU A 10 -0.72 2.05 41.24
C LEU A 10 -2.08 1.48 41.64
N ILE A 11 -3.10 2.33 41.63
CA ILE A 11 -4.49 1.89 41.85
C ILE A 11 -5.13 1.64 40.48
N CYS A 12 -5.63 0.42 40.26
CA CYS A 12 -6.31 0.06 39.03
C CYS A 12 -7.64 0.81 38.92
N LYS A 13 -7.88 1.50 37.80
CA LYS A 13 -9.10 2.29 37.57
C LYS A 13 -10.37 1.46 37.35
N PHE A 14 -10.29 0.13 37.37
CA PHE A 14 -11.44 -0.75 37.20
C PHE A 14 -11.76 -1.56 38.46
N CYS A 15 -10.80 -2.32 39.02
CA CYS A 15 -10.99 -3.11 40.26
C CYS A 15 -10.67 -2.33 41.53
N LEU A 16 -10.04 -1.15 41.44
CA LEU A 16 -9.45 -0.39 42.55
C LEU A 16 -8.34 -1.12 43.34
N CYS A 17 -7.93 -2.29 42.87
CA CYS A 17 -6.83 -3.04 43.46
C CYS A 17 -5.47 -2.35 43.22
N ILE A 18 -4.60 -2.39 44.23
CA ILE A 18 -3.22 -1.89 44.17
C ILE A 18 -2.37 -2.89 43.37
N PHE A 19 -1.56 -2.40 42.44
CA PHE A 19 -0.72 -3.26 41.61
C PHE A 19 0.58 -2.55 41.19
N ASP A 20 1.60 -3.35 40.87
CA ASP A 20 2.88 -2.84 40.39
C ASP A 20 2.87 -2.60 38.88
N SER A 21 3.41 -1.45 38.47
CA SER A 21 3.60 -1.17 37.06
C SER A 21 4.60 -2.12 36.40
N LYS A 22 4.25 -2.66 35.23
CA LYS A 22 5.17 -3.52 34.46
C LYS A 22 6.19 -2.72 33.64
N THR A 23 6.16 -1.39 33.69
CA THR A 23 7.03 -0.50 32.90
C THR A 23 7.53 0.67 33.74
N ARG A 24 8.76 1.15 33.43
CA ARG A 24 9.47 2.19 34.20
C ARG A 24 8.80 3.59 34.14
N ASN A 25 7.97 3.85 33.12
CA ASN A 25 7.27 5.12 32.86
C ASN A 25 5.74 4.93 32.83
N SER A 26 5.19 4.34 33.88
CA SER A 26 3.85 3.75 33.80
C SER A 26 2.71 4.78 33.76
N LYS A 27 2.20 5.06 32.56
CA LYS A 27 0.80 5.50 32.35
C LYS A 27 -0.20 4.34 32.53
N GLN A 28 0.21 3.25 33.19
CA GLN A 28 -0.59 2.03 33.31
C GLN A 28 -1.76 2.30 34.26
N ARG A 29 -2.99 2.17 33.76
CA ARG A 29 -4.22 2.49 34.49
C ARG A 29 -4.94 1.26 35.04
N PHE A 30 -4.51 0.07 34.65
CA PHE A 30 -5.20 -1.18 34.95
C PHE A 30 -4.21 -2.28 35.34
N CYS A 31 -4.59 -3.09 36.32
CA CYS A 31 -3.77 -4.19 36.84
C CYS A 31 -3.61 -5.34 35.84
N SER A 32 -4.54 -5.51 34.90
CA SER A 32 -4.54 -6.60 33.94
C SER A 32 -5.18 -6.21 32.61
N LYS A 33 -4.92 -6.98 31.55
CA LYS A 33 -5.59 -6.85 30.25
C LYS A 33 -7.11 -7.01 30.38
N VAL A 34 -7.57 -7.85 31.31
CA VAL A 34 -8.99 -8.04 31.62
C VAL A 34 -9.59 -6.77 32.21
N CYS A 35 -8.95 -6.17 33.22
CA CYS A 35 -9.40 -4.89 33.79
C CYS A 35 -9.33 -3.74 32.77
N ALA A 36 -8.32 -3.73 31.90
CA ALA A 36 -8.23 -2.78 30.80
C ALA A 36 -9.38 -2.94 29.79
N GLY A 37 -9.73 -4.17 29.42
CA GLY A 37 -10.86 -4.46 28.53
C GLY A 37 -12.21 -4.08 29.15
N LYS A 38 -12.38 -4.28 30.46
CA LYS A 38 -13.60 -3.88 31.18
C LYS A 38 -13.68 -2.36 31.43
N GLY A 39 -12.55 -1.71 31.72
CA GLY A 39 -12.47 -0.28 32.01
C GLY A 39 -12.45 0.63 30.77
N ASN A 40 -12.00 0.14 29.62
CA ASN A 40 -11.97 0.90 28.36
C ASN A 40 -13.24 0.76 27.50
N LYS A 41 -14.38 0.34 28.08
CA LYS A 41 -15.62 0.08 27.32
C LYS A 41 -16.21 1.30 26.57
N ASN A 42 -15.63 2.49 26.67
CA ASN A 42 -16.17 3.71 26.06
C ASN A 42 -15.15 4.61 25.31
N ASN A 43 -14.02 4.09 24.82
CA ASN A 43 -13.12 4.90 23.97
C ASN A 43 -13.38 4.66 22.47
N GLY A 44 -14.30 5.42 21.87
CA GLY A 44 -14.30 5.71 20.43
C GLY A 44 -14.78 4.61 19.48
N ARG A 45 -15.37 3.51 19.97
CA ARG A 45 -16.07 2.56 19.08
C ARG A 45 -17.43 3.13 18.70
N PHE A 46 -17.70 3.18 17.40
CA PHE A 46 -19.01 3.51 16.83
C PHE A 46 -20.09 2.68 17.55
N LYS A 47 -20.98 3.35 18.30
CA LYS A 47 -22.06 2.64 18.99
C LYS A 47 -23.14 2.32 17.96
N LYS A 48 -23.62 1.07 17.91
CA LYS A 48 -24.71 0.68 17.01
C LYS A 48 -25.94 1.54 17.33
N GLY A 49 -26.37 2.37 16.37
CA GLY A 49 -27.45 3.37 16.56
C GLY A 49 -26.96 4.81 16.76
N GLN A 50 -25.66 5.04 16.96
CA GLN A 50 -25.09 6.39 16.98
C GLN A 50 -25.09 6.95 15.55
N GLU A 51 -25.69 8.11 15.39
CA GLU A 51 -25.66 8.83 14.12
C GLU A 51 -24.23 9.31 13.84
N ALA A 52 -23.72 9.01 12.65
CA ALA A 52 -22.45 9.56 12.21
C ALA A 52 -22.58 11.10 12.14
N TRP A 53 -21.50 11.84 12.44
CA TRP A 53 -21.50 13.31 12.41
C TRP A 53 -21.90 13.90 11.04
N ASN A 54 -21.81 13.09 9.98
CA ASN A 54 -22.19 13.43 8.62
C ASN A 54 -23.51 12.81 8.15
N LYS A 55 -24.28 12.17 9.04
CA LYS A 55 -25.60 11.61 8.70
C LYS A 55 -26.56 12.78 8.42
N GLY A 56 -27.15 12.80 7.22
CA GLY A 56 -28.00 13.89 6.75
C GLY A 56 -27.25 15.03 6.05
N LEU A 57 -25.91 15.09 6.12
CA LEU A 57 -25.12 15.98 5.28
C LEU A 57 -25.05 15.41 3.86
N ILE A 58 -25.99 15.81 3.01
CA ILE A 58 -25.89 15.61 1.57
C ILE A 58 -24.73 16.48 1.07
N GLY A 59 -23.63 15.87 0.64
CA GLY A 59 -22.67 16.59 -0.21
C GLY A 59 -21.38 17.11 0.43
N TYR A 60 -20.80 16.44 1.44
CA TYR A 60 -19.34 16.60 1.60
C TYR A 60 -18.64 15.93 0.40
N ARG A 61 -18.49 16.69 -0.69
CA ARG A 61 -17.92 16.31 -2.00
C ARG A 61 -18.65 15.23 -2.79
N LYS A 62 -19.89 14.85 -2.43
CA LYS A 62 -20.68 13.94 -3.28
C LYS A 62 -20.93 14.61 -4.63
N GLY A 63 -20.37 14.04 -5.70
CA GLY A 63 -20.45 14.59 -7.06
C GLY A 63 -19.42 15.68 -7.38
N TYR A 64 -18.56 16.07 -6.44
CA TYR A 64 -17.50 17.04 -6.70
C TYR A 64 -16.49 16.47 -7.70
N LYS A 65 -16.36 17.14 -8.84
CA LYS A 65 -15.35 16.83 -9.87
C LYS A 65 -14.18 17.80 -9.71
N MET A 66 -13.02 17.27 -9.37
CA MET A 66 -11.79 18.03 -9.31
C MET A 66 -11.44 18.61 -10.69
N SER A 67 -10.95 19.85 -10.74
CA SER A 67 -10.54 20.48 -12.00
C SER A 67 -9.40 19.71 -12.66
N ASP A 68 -9.34 19.75 -14.00
CA ASP A 68 -8.30 19.06 -14.74
C ASP A 68 -6.91 19.61 -14.46
N GLU A 69 -6.80 20.90 -14.15
CA GLU A 69 -5.56 21.52 -13.67
C GLU A 69 -5.08 20.90 -12.35
N THR A 70 -5.99 20.70 -11.39
CA THR A 70 -5.66 20.11 -10.09
C THR A 70 -5.25 18.65 -10.26
N LYS A 71 -5.94 17.89 -11.12
CA LYS A 71 -5.54 16.51 -11.48
C LYS A 71 -4.13 16.48 -12.08
N LYS A 72 -3.82 17.41 -13.00
CA LYS A 72 -2.49 17.53 -13.60
C LYS A 72 -1.42 17.87 -12.56
N LYS A 73 -1.69 18.80 -11.64
CA LYS A 73 -0.76 19.18 -10.56
C LYS A 73 -0.44 17.98 -9.65
N ILE A 74 -1.47 17.25 -9.21
CA ILE A 74 -1.31 16.04 -8.39
C ILE A 74 -0.53 14.96 -9.15
N GLY A 75 -0.83 14.77 -10.44
CA GLY A 75 -0.12 13.84 -11.30
C GLY A 75 1.38 14.16 -11.42
N LYS A 76 1.72 15.43 -11.64
CA LYS A 76 3.12 15.91 -11.71
C LYS A 76 3.86 15.76 -10.39
N ALA A 77 3.19 16.01 -9.27
CA ALA A 77 3.79 15.88 -7.93
C ALA A 77 4.13 14.42 -7.60
N ASN A 78 3.33 13.46 -8.06
CA ASN A 78 3.52 12.03 -7.80
C ASN A 78 4.18 11.27 -8.98
N PHE A 79 4.89 11.98 -9.86
CA PHE A 79 5.47 11.39 -11.06
C PHE A 79 6.90 10.87 -10.83
N LYS A 80 7.17 9.62 -11.24
CA LYS A 80 8.48 8.95 -11.14
C LYS A 80 9.03 9.04 -9.70
N GLU A 81 10.29 9.42 -9.55
CA GLU A 81 11.05 9.54 -8.30
C GLU A 81 10.44 10.52 -7.30
N LYS A 82 9.55 11.42 -7.74
CA LYS A 82 8.83 12.32 -6.82
C LYS A 82 7.77 11.60 -5.99
N ASN A 83 7.40 10.39 -6.40
CA ASN A 83 6.49 9.54 -5.63
C ASN A 83 7.25 8.85 -4.50
N ALA A 84 6.79 9.01 -3.26
CA ALA A 84 7.38 8.34 -2.10
C ALA A 84 7.37 6.79 -2.19
N HIS A 85 6.50 6.22 -3.02
CA HIS A 85 6.43 4.79 -3.30
C HIS A 85 7.17 4.38 -4.58
N TRP A 86 7.98 5.27 -5.17
CA TRP A 86 8.83 4.92 -6.29
C TRP A 86 9.88 3.89 -5.85
N LYS A 87 9.85 2.71 -6.48
CA LYS A 87 10.74 1.60 -6.14
C LYS A 87 11.98 1.49 -7.04
N GLY A 88 12.16 2.39 -8.00
CA GLY A 88 13.28 2.30 -8.94
C GLY A 88 13.34 0.91 -9.59
N GLU A 89 14.49 0.27 -9.58
CA GLU A 89 14.70 -1.06 -10.17
C GLU A 89 14.03 -2.21 -9.40
N ASP A 90 13.73 -2.01 -8.11
CA ASP A 90 12.99 -2.96 -7.26
C ASP A 90 11.48 -2.98 -7.54
N ALA A 91 11.04 -2.36 -8.64
CA ALA A 91 9.66 -2.42 -9.07
C ALA A 91 9.27 -3.84 -9.49
N SER A 92 8.05 -4.26 -9.15
CA SER A 92 7.56 -5.59 -9.53
C SER A 92 7.45 -5.76 -11.06
N TYR A 93 7.56 -7.01 -11.52
CA TYR A 93 7.34 -7.43 -12.92
C TYR A 93 6.13 -6.73 -13.57
N SER A 94 4.95 -6.80 -12.93
CA SER A 94 3.73 -6.17 -13.46
C SER A 94 3.84 -4.64 -13.57
N SER A 95 4.60 -4.00 -12.69
CA SER A 95 4.82 -2.54 -12.74
C SER A 95 5.74 -2.17 -13.90
N LYS A 96 6.77 -2.98 -14.17
CA LYS A 96 7.68 -2.81 -15.30
C LYS A 96 6.93 -3.02 -16.64
N HIS A 97 6.08 -4.04 -16.75
CA HIS A 97 5.19 -4.21 -17.92
C HIS A 97 4.24 -3.03 -18.14
N LYS A 98 3.62 -2.52 -17.06
CA LYS A 98 2.75 -1.33 -17.16
C LYS A 98 3.54 -0.08 -17.57
N TRP A 99 4.79 0.04 -17.12
CA TRP A 99 5.67 1.12 -17.54
C TRP A 99 5.93 1.04 -19.04
N MET A 100 6.29 -0.14 -19.56
CA MET A 100 6.56 -0.35 -20.98
C MET A 100 5.33 -0.05 -21.85
N LEU A 101 4.15 -0.57 -21.46
CA LEU A 101 2.89 -0.31 -22.14
C LEU A 101 2.54 1.19 -22.20
N ARG A 102 2.89 1.98 -21.19
CA ARG A 102 2.65 3.43 -21.18
C ARG A 102 3.62 4.20 -22.07
N HIS A 103 4.88 3.74 -22.18
CA HIS A 103 5.91 4.45 -22.95
C HIS A 103 5.86 4.11 -24.44
N ARG A 104 5.61 2.84 -24.79
CA ARG A 104 5.60 2.38 -26.18
C ARG A 104 4.21 2.01 -26.72
N GLY A 105 3.20 1.94 -25.86
CA GLY A 105 1.87 1.52 -26.27
C GLY A 105 1.75 0.01 -26.40
N LYS A 106 0.64 -0.44 -27.00
CA LYS A 106 0.40 -1.86 -27.27
C LYS A 106 1.34 -2.36 -28.37
N ALA A 107 1.94 -3.52 -28.15
CA ALA A 107 2.67 -4.23 -29.19
C ALA A 107 1.69 -4.65 -30.30
N LYS A 108 2.15 -4.62 -31.56
CA LYS A 108 1.31 -4.85 -32.74
C LYS A 108 1.75 -6.03 -33.58
N LYS A 109 3.05 -6.31 -33.59
CA LYS A 109 3.66 -7.30 -34.48
C LYS A 109 4.68 -8.13 -33.74
N CYS A 110 4.59 -9.45 -33.88
CA CYS A 110 5.59 -10.38 -33.36
C CYS A 110 6.88 -10.30 -34.18
N GLU A 111 8.01 -10.08 -33.54
CA GLU A 111 9.33 -10.04 -34.19
C GLU A 111 9.80 -11.44 -34.66
N PHE A 112 9.32 -12.53 -34.03
CA PHE A 112 9.75 -13.89 -34.38
C PHE A 112 8.98 -14.53 -35.53
N CYS A 113 7.65 -14.40 -35.52
CA CYS A 113 6.81 -15.04 -36.53
C CYS A 113 6.08 -14.06 -37.45
N GLY A 114 6.31 -12.75 -37.28
CA GLY A 114 5.69 -11.71 -38.09
C GLY A 114 4.18 -11.54 -37.88
N LYS A 115 3.54 -12.32 -36.99
CA LYS A 115 2.10 -12.23 -36.73
C LYS A 115 1.72 -10.86 -36.19
N GLU A 116 0.67 -10.30 -36.75
CA GLU A 116 0.06 -9.05 -36.30
C GLU A 116 -1.27 -9.35 -35.61
N GLY A 117 -1.60 -8.61 -34.56
CA GLY A 117 -2.87 -8.79 -33.85
C GLY A 117 -2.89 -8.19 -32.45
N GLU A 118 -4.00 -8.43 -31.75
CA GLU A 118 -4.20 -7.91 -30.39
C GLU A 118 -3.48 -8.73 -29.30
N TRP A 119 -3.01 -9.93 -29.66
CA TRP A 119 -2.41 -10.90 -28.74
C TRP A 119 -0.87 -10.88 -28.81
N ILE A 120 -0.31 -9.67 -28.92
CA ILE A 120 1.12 -9.42 -28.91
C ILE A 120 1.46 -8.71 -27.59
N ASP A 121 2.40 -9.29 -26.86
CA ASP A 121 2.87 -8.78 -25.58
C ASP A 121 4.33 -8.33 -25.71
N TRP A 122 4.73 -7.40 -24.85
CA TRP A 122 6.15 -7.03 -24.71
C TRP A 122 6.84 -8.11 -23.87
N ALA A 123 7.86 -8.75 -24.44
CA ALA A 123 8.74 -9.70 -23.80
C ALA A 123 10.09 -9.05 -23.49
N ASN A 124 10.77 -9.50 -22.44
CA ASN A 124 12.07 -8.95 -22.05
C ASN A 124 13.22 -9.82 -22.55
N LYS A 125 14.24 -9.19 -23.15
CA LYS A 125 15.37 -9.89 -23.77
C LYS A 125 16.44 -10.32 -22.77
N SER A 126 16.77 -9.52 -21.75
CA SER A 126 17.82 -9.83 -20.78
C SER A 126 17.35 -10.73 -19.64
N GLY A 127 16.09 -10.65 -19.25
CA GLY A 127 15.52 -11.23 -18.03
C GLY A 127 15.55 -10.27 -16.82
N GLU A 128 16.23 -9.13 -16.94
CA GLU A 128 16.41 -8.15 -15.85
C GLU A 128 15.29 -7.10 -15.83
N TYR A 129 14.48 -7.04 -16.89
CA TYR A 129 13.41 -6.06 -17.06
C TYR A 129 13.93 -4.63 -16.91
N LYS A 130 14.98 -4.29 -17.67
CA LYS A 130 15.53 -2.93 -17.67
C LYS A 130 14.50 -1.96 -18.24
N ARG A 131 14.53 -0.72 -17.77
CA ARG A 131 13.76 0.39 -18.36
C ARG A 131 14.45 0.98 -19.59
N GLU A 132 15.07 0.12 -20.39
CA GLU A 132 15.77 0.47 -21.62
C GLU A 132 14.97 -0.13 -22.77
N ASP A 133 14.72 0.65 -23.81
CA ASP A 133 13.84 0.21 -24.90
C ASP A 133 14.39 -1.00 -25.66
N ASP A 134 15.71 -1.10 -25.76
CA ASP A 134 16.40 -2.16 -26.50
C ASP A 134 16.27 -3.53 -25.82
N ASP A 135 15.96 -3.56 -24.53
CA ASP A 135 15.77 -4.76 -23.72
C ASP A 135 14.37 -5.37 -23.87
N TRP A 136 13.49 -4.78 -24.67
CA TRP A 136 12.16 -5.30 -24.93
C TRP A 136 12.00 -5.70 -26.39
N MET A 137 11.17 -6.71 -26.61
CA MET A 137 10.75 -7.15 -27.94
C MET A 137 9.27 -7.46 -27.95
N GLN A 138 8.67 -7.41 -29.13
CA GLN A 138 7.27 -7.73 -29.32
C GLN A 138 7.13 -9.20 -29.70
N LEU A 139 6.45 -10.00 -28.87
CA LEU A 139 6.22 -11.41 -29.14
C LEU A 139 4.74 -11.75 -29.01
N CYS A 140 4.22 -12.57 -29.92
CA CYS A 140 2.93 -13.21 -29.72
C CYS A 140 3.03 -14.22 -28.57
N ARG A 141 1.92 -14.47 -27.86
CA ARG A 141 1.91 -15.37 -26.69
C ARG A 141 2.56 -16.73 -26.92
N SER A 142 2.40 -17.32 -28.11
CA SER A 142 3.02 -18.60 -28.45
C SER A 142 4.54 -18.50 -28.58
N CYS A 143 5.05 -17.44 -29.20
CA CYS A 143 6.49 -17.21 -29.33
C CYS A 143 7.09 -16.79 -27.99
N HIS A 144 6.37 -15.97 -27.21
CA HIS A 144 6.79 -15.54 -25.89
C HIS A 144 6.98 -16.73 -24.95
N LYS A 145 5.99 -17.64 -24.90
CA LYS A 145 6.10 -18.85 -24.08
C LYS A 145 7.29 -19.74 -24.48
N LYS A 146 7.56 -19.88 -25.79
CA LYS A 146 8.72 -20.65 -26.27
C LYS A 146 10.03 -19.97 -25.87
N TYR A 147 10.10 -18.66 -26.05
CA TYR A 147 11.24 -17.85 -25.66
C TYR A 147 11.56 -17.97 -24.18
N ASP A 148 10.54 -17.92 -23.31
CA ASP A 148 10.70 -18.09 -21.87
C ASP A 148 11.07 -19.52 -21.45
N GLN A 149 10.81 -20.52 -22.30
CA GLN A 149 11.14 -21.93 -22.04
C GLN A 149 12.57 -22.30 -22.48
N GLU A 150 13.09 -21.61 -23.48
CA GLU A 150 14.43 -21.83 -24.03
C GLU A 150 15.52 -21.09 -23.22
N LYS A 151 15.12 -20.31 -22.22
CA LYS A 151 15.97 -19.46 -21.39
C LYS A 151 16.03 -19.95 -19.95
#